data_AF-A0A6G1Q583-F1
#
_entry.id   AF-A0A6G1Q583-F1
#
_cell.length_a   1.000
_cell.length_b   1.000
_cell.length_c   1.000
_cell.angle_alpha   90.00
_cell.angle_beta   90.00
_cell.angle_gamma   90.00
#
_symmetry.space_group_name_H-M   'P 1'
#
loop_
_entity.id
_entity.type
_entity.pdbx_description
1 polymer ?
#
loop_
_entity_poly.entity_id
_entity_poly.type
_entity_poly.pdbx_seq_one_letter_code
_entity_poly.pdbx_strand_id
1 'polypeptide(L)'
;MTLLSQLEKLSTLILDCNNYTSHVKFPYMPSVTTVCINKNKINNLPVFVEEIRRKFPNIKILSMMNNDAAPSYFNGGSLTQYKDYRQYVISQIPGLEILDDTEVLEKDRVQARKTYRLHQSSHSSRKRKEDSSIKHTHMQKKSHSIFQQ
;
A
#
# COMPACT_ATOMS: atom_id res chain seq x y z
N MET A 1 -3.61 16.25 -18.32
CA MET A 1 -2.35 15.46 -18.21
C MET A 1 -1.32 16.35 -17.53
N THR A 2 -0.88 16.02 -16.32
CA THR A 2 0.19 16.78 -15.62
C THR A 2 1.55 16.38 -16.19
N LEU A 3 2.47 17.33 -16.40
CA LEU A 3 3.83 17.06 -16.92
C LEU A 3 4.55 15.90 -16.21
N LEU A 4 4.33 15.76 -14.90
CA LEU A 4 4.89 14.68 -14.08
C LEU A 4 4.56 13.27 -14.62
N SER A 5 3.39 13.06 -15.23
CA SER A 5 2.99 11.74 -15.73
C SER A 5 3.72 11.31 -17.00
N GLN A 6 4.45 12.21 -17.64
CA GLN A 6 5.23 11.94 -18.85
C GLN A 6 6.66 11.49 -18.53
N LEU A 7 7.09 11.59 -17.27
CA LEU A 7 8.42 11.23 -16.82
C LEU A 7 8.49 9.73 -16.48
N GLU A 8 8.42 8.88 -17.50
CA GLU A 8 8.32 7.41 -17.33
C GLU A 8 9.47 6.76 -16.58
N LYS A 9 10.64 7.40 -16.53
CA LYS A 9 11.85 6.91 -15.85
C LYS A 9 12.13 7.57 -14.51
N LEU A 10 11.26 8.48 -14.04
CA LEU A 10 11.47 9.16 -12.77
C LEU A 10 11.30 8.17 -11.61
N SER A 11 12.36 7.96 -10.83
CA SER A 11 12.35 7.06 -9.67
C SER A 11 12.18 7.79 -8.33
N THR A 12 12.71 9.01 -8.23
CA THR A 12 12.74 9.79 -6.99
C THR A 12 12.04 11.11 -7.18
N LEU A 13 11.13 11.42 -6.26
CA LEU A 13 10.35 12.65 -6.25
C LEU A 13 10.56 13.38 -4.90
N ILE A 14 11.16 14.57 -4.95
CA ILE A 14 11.41 15.42 -3.78
C ILE A 14 10.45 16.62 -3.84
N LEU A 15 9.63 16.77 -2.80
CA LEU A 15 8.50 17.71 -2.70
C LEU A 15 8.55 18.52 -1.41
N ASP A 16 9.69 18.55 -0.75
CA ASP A 16 9.87 19.19 0.55
C ASP A 16 9.55 20.69 0.50
N CYS A 17 8.98 21.24 1.58
CA CYS A 17 8.75 22.67 1.78
C CYS A 17 7.82 23.37 0.75
N ASN A 18 6.83 22.65 0.21
CA ASN A 18 5.95 23.17 -0.86
C ASN A 18 4.50 23.46 -0.42
N ASN A 19 4.21 23.47 0.89
CA ASN A 19 2.88 23.72 1.45
C ASN A 19 1.76 22.76 0.96
N TYR A 20 2.11 21.57 0.46
CA TYR A 20 1.11 20.58 0.04
C TYR A 20 0.21 20.18 1.21
N THR A 21 -1.09 20.04 0.95
CA THR A 21 -2.05 19.52 1.92
C THR A 21 -2.33 18.04 1.67
N SER A 22 -3.07 17.40 2.57
CA SER A 22 -3.49 16.00 2.41
C SER A 22 -4.27 15.71 1.12
N HIS A 23 -4.82 16.73 0.46
CA HIS A 23 -5.61 16.57 -0.76
C HIS A 23 -4.82 16.76 -2.06
N VAL A 24 -3.48 16.89 -1.97
CA VAL A 24 -2.61 16.89 -3.15
C VAL A 24 -2.96 15.72 -4.08
N LYS A 25 -2.89 15.96 -5.40
CA LYS A 25 -3.23 14.97 -6.41
C LYS A 25 -2.01 14.63 -7.24
N PHE A 26 -1.68 13.35 -7.30
CA PHE A 26 -0.59 12.86 -8.14
C PHE A 26 -1.17 12.13 -9.37
N PRO A 27 -0.48 12.20 -10.52
CA PRO A 27 -0.74 11.25 -11.58
C PRO A 27 -0.29 9.84 -11.15
N TYR A 28 -0.75 8.82 -11.87
CA TYR A 28 -0.25 7.46 -11.65
C TYR A 28 1.20 7.35 -12.15
N MET A 29 2.12 6.94 -11.28
CA MET A 29 3.56 6.97 -11.52
C MET A 29 4.22 5.70 -10.96
N PRO A 30 4.15 4.58 -11.70
CA PRO A 30 4.64 3.29 -11.22
C PRO A 30 6.17 3.19 -11.16
N SER A 31 6.88 4.08 -11.84
CA SER A 31 8.35 4.16 -11.82
C SER A 31 8.90 4.79 -10.53
N VAL A 32 8.11 5.58 -9.82
CA VAL A 32 8.53 6.26 -8.59
C VAL A 32 8.59 5.26 -7.44
N THR A 33 9.77 5.14 -6.85
CA THR A 33 10.06 4.29 -5.69
C THR A 33 10.37 5.11 -4.44
N THR A 34 10.74 6.38 -4.59
CA THR A 34 11.12 7.26 -3.48
C THR A 34 10.33 8.57 -3.53
N VAL A 35 9.65 8.89 -2.43
CA VAL A 35 8.96 10.17 -2.25
C VAL A 35 9.42 10.83 -0.94
N CYS A 36 9.95 12.04 -1.05
CA CYS A 36 10.19 12.92 0.09
C CYS A 36 9.21 14.09 0.02
N ILE A 37 8.41 14.30 1.07
CA ILE A 37 7.41 15.38 1.14
C ILE A 37 7.43 16.05 2.53
N ASN A 38 8.63 16.28 3.03
CA ASN A 38 8.86 16.83 4.36
C ASN A 38 8.39 18.29 4.45
N LYS A 39 8.05 18.75 5.66
CA LYS A 39 7.73 20.16 5.93
C LYS A 39 6.64 20.73 5.01
N ASN A 40 5.60 19.96 4.79
CA ASN A 40 4.39 20.38 4.09
C ASN A 40 3.24 20.59 5.11
N LYS A 41 2.02 20.82 4.63
CA LYS A 41 0.81 21.05 5.44
C LYS A 41 -0.11 19.83 5.43
N ILE A 42 0.47 18.63 5.44
CA ILE A 42 -0.30 17.38 5.47
C ILE A 42 -0.74 17.15 6.92
N ASN A 43 -2.05 17.15 7.16
CA ASN A 43 -2.64 17.04 8.51
C ASN A 43 -3.66 15.89 8.64
N ASN A 44 -4.10 15.31 7.52
CA ASN A 44 -4.93 14.12 7.45
C ASN A 44 -4.13 12.97 6.83
N LEU A 45 -3.67 12.05 7.69
CA LEU A 45 -2.80 10.93 7.32
C LEU A 45 -3.52 9.90 6.42
N PRO A 46 -4.72 9.37 6.75
CA PRO A 46 -5.40 8.40 5.89
C PRO A 46 -5.61 8.85 4.44
N VAL A 47 -6.04 10.11 4.25
CA VAL A 47 -6.28 10.66 2.91
C VAL A 47 -5.00 10.71 2.10
N PHE A 48 -3.91 11.17 2.72
CA PHE A 48 -2.62 11.29 2.04
C PHE A 48 -2.00 9.92 1.71
N VAL A 49 -2.00 9.01 2.69
CA VAL A 49 -1.44 7.65 2.53
C VAL A 49 -2.18 6.87 1.43
N GLU A 50 -3.50 7.02 1.33
CA GLU A 50 -4.28 6.40 0.25
C GLU A 50 -3.89 6.96 -1.12
N GLU A 51 -3.65 8.27 -1.24
CA GLU A 51 -3.17 8.86 -2.49
C GLU A 51 -1.77 8.32 -2.84
N ILE A 52 -0.83 8.26 -1.89
CA ILE A 52 0.50 7.68 -2.11
C ILE A 52 0.40 6.23 -2.60
N ARG A 53 -0.36 5.39 -1.87
CA ARG A 53 -0.52 3.96 -2.18
C ARG A 53 -1.08 3.74 -3.58
N ARG A 54 -2.05 4.56 -3.99
CA ARG A 54 -2.72 4.42 -5.29
C ARG A 54 -1.89 4.96 -6.46
N LYS A 55 -1.07 5.98 -6.22
CA LYS A 55 -0.34 6.70 -7.27
C LYS A 55 1.09 6.21 -7.47
N PHE A 56 1.70 5.66 -6.41
CA PHE A 56 3.05 5.14 -6.40
C PHE A 56 3.04 3.67 -5.97
N PRO A 57 2.50 2.75 -6.80
CA PRO A 57 2.28 1.36 -6.41
C PRO A 57 3.56 0.59 -6.06
N ASN A 58 4.72 1.05 -6.53
CA ASN A 58 6.04 0.45 -6.29
C ASN A 58 6.87 1.23 -5.26
N ILE A 59 6.24 2.11 -4.46
CA ILE A 59 6.97 2.92 -3.47
C ILE A 59 7.70 2.04 -2.45
N LYS A 60 8.96 2.40 -2.20
CA LYS A 60 9.89 1.76 -1.26
C LYS A 60 10.30 2.70 -0.14
N ILE A 61 10.44 3.99 -0.46
CA ILE A 61 10.91 5.00 0.49
C ILE A 61 9.88 6.13 0.54
N LEU A 62 9.39 6.45 1.73
CA LEU A 62 8.51 7.58 1.99
C LEU A 62 9.07 8.38 3.16
N SER A 63 9.23 9.69 2.98
CA SER A 63 9.61 10.62 4.06
C SER A 63 8.55 11.71 4.19
N MET A 64 7.92 11.81 5.35
CA MET A 64 6.87 12.78 5.68
C MET A 64 7.23 13.64 6.90
N MET A 65 8.50 13.68 7.29
CA MET A 65 8.97 14.36 8.48
C MET A 65 8.49 15.81 8.54
N ASN A 66 8.13 16.23 9.76
CA ASN A 66 7.72 17.60 10.05
C ASN A 66 6.44 18.05 9.30
N ASN A 67 5.53 17.10 9.04
CA ASN A 67 4.11 17.36 8.73
C ASN A 67 3.27 17.10 9.98
N ASP A 68 2.15 17.80 10.16
CA ASP A 68 1.23 17.60 11.31
C ASP A 68 0.70 16.15 11.39
N ALA A 69 0.50 15.51 10.24
CA ALA A 69 0.09 14.11 10.11
C ALA A 69 1.19 13.09 10.46
N ALA A 70 2.44 13.53 10.63
CA ALA A 70 3.61 12.71 10.92
C ALA A 70 4.26 13.20 12.24
N PRO A 71 3.62 12.93 13.39
CA PRO A 71 4.13 13.36 14.70
C PRO A 71 5.48 12.69 14.99
N SER A 72 6.44 13.49 15.44
CA SER A 72 7.80 13.09 15.79
C SER A 72 8.38 14.07 16.82
N TYR A 73 9.57 13.78 17.35
CA TYR A 73 10.25 14.72 18.24
C TYR A 73 10.47 16.10 17.59
N PHE A 74 10.60 16.18 16.26
CA PHE A 74 10.82 17.42 15.53
C PHE A 74 9.65 18.42 15.59
N ASN A 75 8.42 17.93 15.74
CA ASN A 75 7.20 18.75 15.76
C ASN A 75 6.39 18.58 17.06
N GLY A 76 7.05 18.19 18.15
CA GLY A 76 6.42 18.07 19.48
C GLY A 76 5.58 16.80 19.68
N GLY A 77 5.65 15.83 18.77
CA GLY A 77 5.02 14.53 18.91
C GLY A 77 5.71 13.65 19.94
N SER A 78 4.91 12.93 20.74
CA SER A 78 5.40 11.90 21.65
C SER A 78 5.88 10.64 20.89
N LEU A 79 6.71 9.83 21.55
CA LEU A 79 7.14 8.53 21.03
C LEU A 79 5.95 7.60 20.71
N THR A 80 4.88 7.66 21.52
CA THR A 80 3.67 6.86 21.30
C THR A 80 2.95 7.29 20.04
N GLN A 81 2.79 8.60 19.80
CA GLN A 81 2.19 9.13 18.58
C GLN A 81 3.02 8.77 17.34
N TYR A 82 4.35 8.90 17.43
CA TYR A 82 5.23 8.49 16.34
C TYR A 82 5.08 6.99 16.01
N LYS A 83 5.06 6.13 17.03
CA LYS A 83 4.85 4.69 16.84
C LYS A 83 3.50 4.37 16.19
N ASP A 84 2.45 5.08 16.58
CA ASP A 84 1.11 4.91 16.06
C ASP A 84 1.03 5.30 14.57
N TYR A 85 1.54 6.48 14.22
CA TYR A 85 1.73 6.94 12.84
C TYR A 85 2.52 5.93 12.01
N ARG A 86 3.67 5.47 12.51
CA ARG A 86 4.54 4.52 11.82
C ARG A 86 3.82 3.21 11.54
N GLN A 87 3.14 2.65 12.54
CA GLN A 87 2.37 1.41 12.40
C GLN A 87 1.22 1.56 11.40
N TYR A 88 0.54 2.71 11.41
CA TYR A 88 -0.52 2.99 10.44
C TYR A 88 0.04 2.97 9.01
N VAL A 89 1.06 3.76 8.71
CA VAL A 89 1.62 3.86 7.34
C VAL A 89 2.12 2.49 6.84
N ILE A 90 2.84 1.74 7.69
CA ILE A 90 3.33 0.39 7.37
C ILE A 90 2.17 -0.57 7.07
N SER A 91 1.06 -0.47 7.80
CA SER A 91 -0.11 -1.31 7.56
C SER A 91 -0.78 -1.03 6.20
N GLN A 92 -0.72 0.22 5.73
CA GLN A 92 -1.38 0.64 4.49
C GLN A 92 -0.48 0.48 3.25
N ILE A 93 0.84 0.46 3.41
CA ILE A 93 1.81 0.34 2.31
C ILE A 93 2.74 -0.88 2.56
N PRO A 94 2.27 -2.10 2.26
CA PRO A 94 3.00 -3.33 2.60
C PRO A 94 4.39 -3.45 1.96
N GLY A 95 4.62 -2.79 0.82
CA GLY A 95 5.89 -2.82 0.07
C GLY A 95 6.93 -1.80 0.53
N LEU A 96 6.62 -0.96 1.52
CA LEU A 96 7.50 0.09 2.02
C LEU A 96 8.71 -0.50 2.76
N GLU A 97 9.90 -0.03 2.45
CA GLU A 97 11.20 -0.48 2.98
C GLU A 97 11.78 0.53 3.96
N ILE A 98 11.60 1.83 3.70
CA ILE A 98 12.06 2.91 4.59
C ILE A 98 10.91 3.90 4.78
N LEU A 99 10.65 4.24 6.04
CA LEU A 99 9.70 5.29 6.41
C LEU A 99 10.44 6.33 7.26
N ASP A 100 10.40 7.57 6.76
CA ASP A 100 11.18 8.71 7.23
C ASP A 100 12.68 8.44 7.14
N ASP A 101 13.32 8.18 8.28
CA ASP A 101 14.75 7.93 8.43
C ASP A 101 15.07 6.50 8.89
N THR A 102 14.05 5.64 9.01
CA THR A 102 14.20 4.32 9.63
C THR A 102 13.65 3.19 8.75
N GLU A 103 14.41 2.11 8.69
CA GLU A 103 14.05 0.88 7.98
C GLU A 103 12.78 0.24 8.56
N VAL A 104 11.93 -0.30 7.69
CA VAL A 104 10.73 -1.06 8.04
C VAL A 104 11.08 -2.53 8.17
N LEU A 105 11.25 -2.98 9.41
CA LEU A 105 11.63 -4.35 9.74
C LEU A 105 10.39 -5.26 9.83
N GLU A 106 10.58 -6.59 9.71
CA GLU A 106 9.45 -7.53 9.77
C GLU A 106 8.68 -7.44 11.10
N LYS A 107 9.38 -7.19 12.22
CA LYS A 107 8.73 -6.96 13.52
C LYS A 107 7.74 -5.78 13.48
N ASP A 108 8.06 -4.73 12.73
CA ASP A 108 7.20 -3.56 12.58
C ASP A 108 5.96 -3.93 11.76
N ARG A 109 6.14 -4.74 10.70
CA ARG A 109 5.02 -5.24 9.88
C ARG A 109 4.08 -6.13 10.68
N VAL A 110 4.62 -7.05 11.50
CA VAL A 110 3.81 -7.90 12.39
C VAL A 110 2.99 -7.04 13.34
N GLN A 111 3.61 -6.05 13.97
CA GLN A 111 2.94 -5.17 14.92
C GLN A 111 1.88 -4.29 14.24
N ALA A 112 2.19 -3.72 13.08
CA ALA A 112 1.27 -2.93 12.27
C ALA A 112 0.03 -3.74 11.87
N ARG A 113 0.21 -4.98 11.39
CA ARG A 113 -0.91 -5.89 11.03
C ARG A 113 -1.78 -6.24 12.22
N LYS A 114 -1.19 -6.42 13.41
CA LYS A 114 -1.93 -6.70 14.65
C LYS A 114 -2.79 -5.52 15.07
N THR A 115 -2.25 -4.31 14.97
CA THR A 115 -2.87 -3.05 15.43
C THR A 115 -3.94 -2.57 14.45
N TYR A 116 -3.62 -2.53 13.16
CA TYR A 116 -4.43 -1.94 12.10
C TYR A 116 -5.04 -2.98 11.16
N ARG A 117 -5.57 -4.08 11.72
CA ARG A 117 -6.10 -5.23 10.97
C ARG A 117 -6.72 -4.80 9.65
N LEU A 118 -6.02 -5.10 8.55
CA LEU A 118 -6.57 -4.89 7.23
C LEU A 118 -7.83 -5.75 7.14
N HIS A 119 -9.00 -5.10 7.05
CA HIS A 119 -10.17 -5.75 6.46
C HIS A 119 -9.77 -6.03 5.01
N GLN A 120 -9.13 -7.17 4.79
CA GLN A 120 -8.95 -7.70 3.45
C GLN A 120 -10.36 -7.94 2.94
N SER A 121 -10.89 -7.00 2.16
CA SER A 121 -12.03 -7.26 1.30
C SER A 121 -11.69 -8.52 0.51
N SER A 122 -12.47 -9.56 0.77
CA SER A 122 -12.35 -10.93 0.30
C SER A 122 -12.54 -11.04 -1.22
N HIS A 123 -11.63 -10.43 -2.00
CA HIS A 123 -11.71 -10.40 -3.46
C HIS A 123 -10.73 -11.34 -4.18
N SER A 124 -10.24 -12.39 -3.51
CA SER A 124 -9.40 -13.41 -4.17
C SER A 124 -9.82 -14.88 -3.94
N SER A 125 -10.86 -15.17 -3.15
CA SER A 125 -11.22 -16.57 -2.83
C SER A 125 -12.37 -17.17 -3.66
N ARG A 126 -13.08 -16.41 -4.52
CA ARG A 126 -14.20 -16.95 -5.31
C ARG A 126 -13.83 -17.58 -6.65
N LYS A 127 -12.59 -17.42 -7.16
CA LYS A 127 -12.22 -17.92 -8.50
C LYS A 127 -11.63 -19.34 -8.55
N ARG A 128 -11.52 -20.06 -7.42
CA ARG A 128 -10.93 -21.41 -7.37
C ARG A 128 -11.92 -22.57 -7.12
N LYS A 129 -13.21 -22.29 -6.91
CA LYS A 129 -14.20 -23.35 -6.62
C LYS A 129 -15.01 -23.84 -7.82
N GLU A 130 -14.94 -23.16 -8.97
CA GLU A 130 -15.76 -23.51 -10.14
C GLU A 130 -15.05 -24.51 -11.07
N ASP A 131 -13.72 -24.47 -11.13
CA ASP A 131 -12.93 -25.32 -12.05
C ASP A 131 -12.72 -26.77 -11.54
N SER A 132 -12.98 -27.02 -10.25
CA SER A 132 -12.93 -28.38 -9.67
C SER A 132 -14.25 -29.16 -9.84
N SER A 133 -15.37 -28.48 -10.06
CA SER A 133 -16.69 -29.13 -10.22
C SER A 133 -16.93 -29.65 -11.64
N ILE A 134 -16.32 -29.03 -12.65
CA ILE A 134 -16.50 -29.41 -14.06
C ILE A 134 -15.73 -30.71 -14.40
N LYS A 135 -14.59 -30.97 -13.74
CA LYS A 135 -13.78 -32.17 -14.01
C LYS A 135 -14.42 -33.46 -13.48
N HIS A 136 -15.20 -33.40 -12.41
CA HIS A 136 -15.86 -34.58 -11.84
C HIS A 136 -17.10 -35.04 -12.63
N THR A 137 -17.77 -34.15 -13.36
CA THR A 137 -19.00 -34.50 -14.09
C THR A 137 -18.74 -35.15 -15.45
N HIS A 138 -17.54 -34.99 -16.04
CA HIS A 138 -17.26 -35.52 -17.37
C HIS A 138 -16.72 -36.97 -17.43
N MET A 139 -16.22 -37.51 -16.31
CA MET A 139 -15.65 -38.87 -16.27
C MET A 139 -16.68 -40.00 -15.97
N GLN A 140 -17.89 -39.67 -15.51
CA GLN A 140 -18.87 -40.70 -15.09
C GLN A 140 -19.88 -41.13 -16.18
N LYS A 141 -19.87 -40.52 -17.37
CA LYS A 141 -20.86 -40.84 -18.43
C LYS A 141 -20.39 -41.82 -19.51
N LYS A 142 -19.26 -42.52 -19.35
CA LYS A 142 -18.69 -43.35 -20.42
C LYS A 142 -18.47 -44.83 -20.10
N SER A 143 -19.34 -45.44 -19.33
CA SER A 143 -19.38 -46.90 -19.22
C SER A 143 -20.82 -47.31 -18.97
N HIS A 144 -21.51 -47.87 -19.97
CA HIS A 144 -22.62 -48.83 -19.88
C HIS A 144 -23.04 -49.19 -21.33
N SER A 145 -22.43 -50.26 -21.86
CA SER A 145 -22.75 -50.95 -23.14
C SER A 145 -21.61 -51.95 -23.35
N ILE A 146 -21.69 -53.28 -23.46
CA ILE A 146 -22.71 -54.33 -23.70
C ILE A 146 -22.03 -55.63 -23.13
N PHE A 147 -22.68 -56.62 -22.51
CA PHE A 147 -23.22 -57.84 -23.16
C PHE A 147 -23.77 -58.79 -22.07
N GLN A 148 -25.01 -59.24 -22.25
CA GLN A 148 -25.50 -60.53 -21.75
C GLN A 148 -25.70 -61.43 -22.96
N GLN A 149 -25.00 -62.56 -22.99
CA GLN A 149 -25.51 -63.86 -23.47
C GLN A 149 -24.65 -64.97 -22.88
#